data_AF-A0A352Q1C2-F1
#
_entry.id   AF-A0A352Q1C2-F1
#
_cell.length_a   1.000
_cell.length_b   1.000
_cell.length_c   1.000
_cell.angle_alpha   90.00
_cell.angle_beta   90.00
_cell.angle_gamma   90.00
#
_symmetry.space_group_name_H-M   'P 1'
#
loop_
_entity.id
_entity.type
_entity.pdbx_description
1 polymer ?
#
loop_
_entity_poly.entity_id
_entity_poly.type
_entity_poly.pdbx_seq_one_letter_code
_entity_poly.pdbx_strand_id
1 'polypeptide(L)' 'MGTPDGFINGVPGTQIPVADRAVAYGHGLFETMRLWRRSVPLWSRHLSRLRRGAEVLGVNFAEQVLTEELTTAV' A
#
# COMPACT_ATOMS: atom_id res chain seq x y z
N MET A 1 -16.16 9.61 -16.01
CA MET A 1 -15.59 9.67 -14.66
C MET A 1 -14.13 9.27 -14.79
N GLY A 2 -13.20 10.20 -14.54
CA GLY A 2 -11.77 9.89 -14.58
C GLY A 2 -11.42 8.86 -13.51
N THR A 3 -10.52 7.94 -13.84
CA THR A 3 -9.90 7.04 -12.86
C THR A 3 -9.33 7.86 -11.70
N PRO A 4 -9.55 7.48 -10.44
CA PRO A 4 -8.96 8.20 -9.31
C PRO A 4 -7.43 8.12 -9.38
N ASP A 5 -6.77 9.25 -9.09
CA ASP A 5 -5.29 9.36 -9.13
C ASP A 5 -4.61 8.53 -8.03
N GLY A 6 -5.36 8.05 -7.04
CA GLY A 6 -4.89 7.19 -5.96
C GLY A 6 -5.99 6.78 -4.98
N PHE A 7 -5.65 5.88 -4.07
CA PHE A 7 -6.48 5.44 -2.96
C PHE A 7 -5.72 5.62 -1.63
N ILE A 8 -6.41 6.07 -0.59
CA ILE A 8 -5.89 6.28 0.76
C ILE A 8 -6.81 5.52 1.71
N ASN A 9 -6.27 4.50 2.39
CA ASN A 9 -7.04 3.60 3.26
C ASN A 9 -8.30 3.02 2.57
N GLY A 10 -8.16 2.58 1.31
CA GLY A 10 -9.25 1.99 0.51
C GLY A 10 -10.20 3.00 -0.14
N VAL A 11 -10.08 4.30 0.17
CA VAL A 11 -10.97 5.34 -0.38
C VAL A 11 -10.24 6.15 -1.47
N PRO A 12 -10.85 6.42 -2.64
CA PRO A 12 -10.29 7.33 -3.63
C PRO A 12 -9.88 8.67 -3.02
N GLY A 13 -8.62 9.08 -3.22
CA GLY A 13 -8.11 10.29 -2.60
C GLY A 13 -6.70 10.67 -3.05
N THR A 14 -6.39 11.96 -2.95
CA THR A 14 -5.12 12.55 -3.41
C THR A 14 -4.41 13.36 -2.33
N GLN A 15 -4.96 13.39 -1.10
CA GLN A 15 -4.47 14.22 -0.02
C GLN A 15 -4.37 13.42 1.27
N ILE A 16 -3.24 13.56 1.96
CA ILE A 16 -3.02 13.08 3.33
C ILE A 16 -2.74 14.28 4.24
N PRO A 17 -2.99 14.16 5.56
CA PRO A 17 -2.66 15.22 6.51
C PRO A 17 -1.16 15.55 6.48
N VAL A 18 -0.79 16.83 6.58
CA VAL A 18 0.62 17.26 6.69
C VAL A 18 1.29 16.69 7.96
N ALA A 19 0.50 16.42 9.00
CA ALA A 19 0.95 15.78 10.23
C ALA A 19 1.23 14.28 10.09
N ASP A 20 0.97 13.67 8.92
CA ASP A 20 1.30 12.27 8.69
C ASP A 20 2.82 12.04 8.81
N ARG A 21 3.20 10.96 9.48
CA ARG A 21 4.61 10.64 9.76
C ARG A 21 5.41 10.32 8.51
N ALA A 22 4.77 9.86 7.44
CA ALA A 22 5.40 9.67 6.13
C ALA A 22 5.84 11.02 5.53
N VAL A 23 5.04 12.08 5.72
CA VAL A 23 5.39 13.44 5.26
C VAL A 23 6.44 14.06 6.18
N ALA A 24 6.24 13.97 7.49
CA ALA A 24 7.11 14.65 8.45
C ALA A 24 8.53 14.06 8.50
N TYR A 25 8.66 12.73 8.43
CA TYR A 25 9.92 12.04 8.72
C TYR A 25 10.31 10.98 7.68
N GLY A 26 9.50 10.77 6.64
CA GLY A 26 9.67 9.61 5.76
C GLY A 26 9.43 8.28 6.48
N HIS A 27 8.67 8.29 7.59
CA HIS A 27 8.46 7.10 8.41
C HIS A 27 7.39 6.20 7.79
N GLY A 28 7.82 5.34 6.88
CA GLY A 28 6.96 4.40 6.17
C GLY A 28 7.76 3.47 5.27
N LEU A 29 7.05 2.62 4.53
CA LEU A 29 7.59 1.65 3.59
C LEU A 29 6.74 1.70 2.32
N PHE A 30 7.31 1.28 1.18
CA PHE A 30 6.56 1.21 -0.06
C PHE A 30 6.95 -0.02 -0.88
N GLU A 31 6.03 -0.42 -1.77
CA GLU A 31 6.22 -1.49 -2.73
C GLU A 31 5.84 -0.98 -4.12
N THR A 32 6.76 -1.08 -5.07
CA THR A 32 6.45 -0.87 -6.50
C THR A 32 6.23 -2.23 -7.14
N MET A 33 5.04 -2.42 -7.72
CA MET A 33 4.57 -3.72 -8.19
C MET A 33 4.13 -3.64 -9.65
N ARG A 34 4.42 -4.69 -10.42
CA ARG A 34 3.94 -4.79 -11.81
C ARG A 34 2.49 -5.27 -11.82
N LEU A 35 1.63 -4.54 -12.51
CA LEU A 35 0.30 -5.01 -12.89
C LEU A 35 0.39 -5.71 -14.26
N TRP A 36 -0.06 -6.96 -14.33
CA TRP A 36 -0.09 -7.72 -15.57
C TRP A 36 -1.32 -8.62 -15.64
N ARG A 37 -2.13 -8.46 -16.70
CA ARG A 37 -3.35 -9.26 -16.93
C ARG A 37 -4.23 -9.39 -15.68
N ARG A 38 -4.56 -8.25 -15.06
CA ARG A 38 -5.35 -8.21 -13.82
C ARG A 38 -4.76 -9.08 -12.71
N SER A 39 -3.45 -9.03 -12.53
CA SER A 39 -2.77 -9.68 -11.41
C SER A 39 -1.50 -8.92 -11.07
N VAL A 40 -1.07 -9.04 -9.82
CA VAL A 40 0.26 -8.61 -9.38
C VAL A 40 1.13 -9.84 -9.20
N PRO A 41 2.04 -10.13 -10.16
CA PRO A 41 2.97 -11.24 -10.02
C PRO A 41 3.81 -11.07 -8.76
N LEU A 42 4.13 -12.19 -8.11
CA LEU A 42 4.96 -12.22 -6.90
C LEU A 42 4.39 -11.46 -5.70
N TRP A 43 3.06 -11.24 -5.64
CA TRP A 43 2.39 -10.56 -4.51
C TRP A 43 2.87 -11.07 -3.14
N SER A 44 2.94 -12.38 -2.94
CA SER A 44 3.41 -12.97 -1.68
C SER A 44 4.83 -12.55 -1.29
N ARG A 45 5.72 -12.32 -2.27
CA ARG A 45 7.09 -11.83 -2.02
C ARG A 45 7.11 -10.35 -1.64
N HIS A 46 6.27 -9.54 -2.28
CA HIS A 46 6.08 -8.13 -1.93
C HIS A 46 5.51 -7.99 -0.52
N LEU A 47 4.42 -8.70 -0.21
CA LEU A 47 3.82 -8.71 1.12
C LEU A 47 4.80 -9.16 2.20
N SER A 48 5.58 -10.22 1.91
CA SER A 48 6.61 -10.71 2.83
C SER A 48 7.72 -9.68 3.09
N ARG A 49 8.12 -8.89 2.09
CA ARG A 49 9.10 -7.80 2.26
C ARG A 49 8.51 -6.64 3.07
N LEU A 50 7.28 -6.23 2.75
CA LEU A 50 6.57 -5.19 3.48
C LEU A 50 6.42 -5.55 4.96
N ARG A 51 5.97 -6.78 5.27
CA ARG A 51 5.83 -7.30 6.65
C ARG A 51 7.15 -7.20 7.42
N ARG A 52 8.23 -7.74 6.87
CA ARG A 52 9.55 -7.69 7.52
C ARG A 52 10.02 -6.26 7.78
N GLY A 53 9.84 -5.36 6.81
CA GLY A 53 10.19 -3.95 7.00
C GLY A 53 9.35 -3.28 8.09
N ALA A 54 8.06 -3.59 8.13
CA ALA A 54 7.12 -3.00 9.08
C ALA A 54 7.43 -3.45 10.51
N GLU A 55 7.79 -4.71 10.71
CA GLU A 55 8.28 -5.25 11.99
C GLU A 55 9.53 -4.50 12.48
N VAL A 56 10.50 -4.24 11.59
CA VAL A 56 11.73 -3.51 11.95
C VAL A 56 11.44 -2.05 12.32
N LEU A 57 10.49 -1.41 11.65
CA LEU A 57 10.14 0.00 11.88
C LEU A 57 9.05 0.20 12.95
N GLY A 58 8.48 -0.88 13.49
CA GLY A 58 7.36 -0.80 14.44
C GLY A 58 6.08 -0.23 13.82
N VAL A 59 5.85 -0.48 12.52
CA VAL A 59 4.63 -0.09 11.81
C VAL A 59 3.68 -1.29 11.78
N ASN A 60 2.47 -1.11 12.30
CA ASN A 60 1.45 -2.15 12.28
C ASN A 60 0.51 -1.95 11.09
N PHE A 61 0.16 -3.04 10.40
CA PHE A 61 -0.85 -3.02 9.34
C PHE A 61 -1.57 -4.38 9.27
N ALA A 62 -2.76 -4.40 8.66
CA ALA A 62 -3.54 -5.62 8.46
C ALA A 62 -3.27 -6.19 7.06
N GLU A 63 -2.52 -7.30 6.98
CA GLU A 63 -2.14 -7.96 5.72
C GLU A 63 -3.35 -8.42 4.89
N GLN A 64 -4.40 -8.87 5.57
CA GLN A 64 -5.63 -9.34 4.95
C GLN A 64 -6.32 -8.22 4.18
N VAL A 65 -6.45 -7.04 4.81
CA VAL A 65 -7.06 -5.85 4.19
C VAL A 65 -6.29 -5.46 2.94
N LEU A 66 -4.95 -5.43 2.99
CA LEU A 66 -4.15 -5.10 1.79
C LEU A 66 -4.37 -6.10 0.65
N THR A 67 -4.52 -7.38 0.96
CA THR A 67 -4.75 -8.41 -0.06
C THR A 67 -6.15 -8.28 -0.69
N GLU A 68 -7.17 -7.95 0.11
CA GLU A 68 -8.54 -7.72 -0.35
C GLU A 68 -8.66 -6.47 -1.24
N GLU A 69 -8.04 -5.36 -0.82
CA GLU A 69 -8.00 -4.11 -1.59
C GLU A 69 -7.30 -4.28 -2.93
N LEU A 70 -6.17 -5.01 -2.96
CA LEU A 70 -5.46 -5.30 -4.20
C LEU A 70 -6.26 -6.18 -5.15
N THR A 71 -7.02 -7.14 -4.62
CA THR A 71 -7.88 -8.01 -5.44
C THR A 71 -9.05 -7.22 -6.03
N THR A 72 -9.58 -6.25 -5.28
CA THR A 72 -10.70 -5.39 -5.72
C THR A 72 -10.26 -4.38 -6.78
N ALA A 73 -9.04 -3.86 -6.67
CA ALA A 73 -8.51 -2.83 -7.58
C ALA A 73 -8.01 -3.35 -8.94
N VAL A 74 -7.80 -4.66 -9.07
CA VAL A 74 -7.08 -5.31 -10.19
C VAL A 74 -8.00 -6.06 -11.14
#